data_AF-A0A0D0CSQ6-F1
#
_entry.id   AF-A0A0D0CSQ6-F1
#
_cell.length_a   1.000
_cell.length_b   1.000
_cell.length_c   1.000
_cell.angle_alpha   90.00
_cell.angle_beta   90.00
_cell.angle_gamma   90.00
#
_symmetry.space_group_name_H-M   'P 1'
#
loop_
_entity.id
_entity.type
_entity.pdbx_description
1 polymer ?
#
loop_
_entity_poly.entity_id
_entity_poly.type
_entity_poly.pdbx_seq_one_letter_code
_entity_poly.pdbx_strand_id
1 'polypeptide(L)'
;MKTFLTLLAAITFLSAHTHVGVHAACAICPSVMGGMNLAEECTQTTTDGFTTCQYLKSKSLPFRFCQFDTVGAILKGGDPSCPHRVKTSVQCHPCY
;
A
#
# COMPACT_ATOMS: atom_id res chain seq x y z
N MET A 1 -48.68 11.49 -7.62
CA MET A 1 -47.37 11.23 -8.28
C MET A 1 -46.22 12.06 -7.69
N LYS A 2 -46.24 12.44 -6.39
CA LYS A 2 -45.27 13.41 -5.82
C LYS A 2 -44.22 12.77 -4.90
N THR A 3 -44.53 11.62 -4.30
CA THR A 3 -43.65 10.86 -3.38
C THR A 3 -42.51 10.13 -4.09
N PHE A 4 -42.74 9.68 -5.33
CA PHE A 4 -41.74 8.98 -6.13
C PHE A 4 -40.54 9.86 -6.50
N LEU A 5 -40.78 11.14 -6.81
CA LEU A 5 -39.70 12.08 -7.17
C LEU A 5 -38.81 12.42 -5.98
N THR A 6 -39.39 12.50 -4.77
CA THR A 6 -38.64 12.76 -3.54
C THR A 6 -37.75 11.58 -3.17
N LEU A 7 -38.26 10.36 -3.36
CA LEU A 7 -37.49 9.14 -3.12
C LEU A 7 -36.32 9.03 -4.10
N LEU A 8 -36.55 9.33 -5.38
CA LEU A 8 -35.51 9.27 -6.41
C LEU A 8 -34.39 10.28 -6.11
N ALA A 9 -34.74 11.49 -5.68
CA ALA A 9 -33.78 12.53 -5.28
C ALA A 9 -32.97 12.13 -4.03
N ALA A 10 -33.59 11.43 -3.08
CA ALA A 10 -32.88 10.94 -1.90
C ALA A 10 -31.87 9.82 -2.26
N ILE A 11 -32.23 8.91 -3.18
CA ILE A 11 -31.34 7.82 -3.63
C ILE A 11 -30.16 8.36 -4.44
N THR A 12 -30.38 9.34 -5.32
CA THR A 12 -29.29 9.99 -6.08
C THR A 12 -28.36 10.79 -5.17
N PHE A 13 -28.88 11.43 -4.11
CA PHE A 13 -28.04 12.05 -3.08
C PHE A 13 -27.22 11.01 -2.30
N LEU A 14 -27.82 9.87 -1.93
CA LEU A 14 -27.13 8.84 -1.14
C LEU A 14 -26.00 8.14 -1.92
N SER A 15 -26.20 7.91 -3.21
CA SER A 15 -25.20 7.25 -4.08
C SER A 15 -23.98 8.14 -4.40
N ALA A 16 -24.07 9.46 -4.20
CA ALA A 16 -22.91 10.35 -4.23
C ALA A 16 -22.06 10.29 -2.93
N HIS A 17 -22.62 9.77 -1.83
CA HIS A 17 -21.95 9.75 -0.52
C HIS A 17 -21.30 8.40 -0.16
N THR A 18 -21.44 7.37 -0.99
CA THR A 18 -20.77 6.08 -0.77
C THR A 18 -19.40 5.96 -1.45
N HIS A 19 -18.79 7.07 -1.86
CA HIS A 19 -17.36 7.09 -2.19
C HIS A 19 -16.57 7.40 -0.91
N VAL A 20 -16.74 6.55 0.11
CA VAL A 20 -15.83 6.53 1.25
C VAL A 20 -14.57 5.85 0.72
N GLY A 21 -13.72 6.65 0.10
CA GLY A 21 -12.45 6.22 -0.46
C GLY A 21 -11.67 5.51 0.63
N VAL A 22 -11.50 4.20 0.45
CA VAL A 22 -10.45 3.45 1.13
C VAL A 22 -9.16 4.03 0.57
N HIS A 23 -8.65 5.08 1.23
CA HIS A 23 -7.27 5.49 1.05
C HIS A 23 -6.44 4.31 1.55
N ALA A 24 -6.10 3.39 0.66
CA ALA A 24 -5.18 2.31 0.96
C ALA A 24 -3.85 2.97 1.34
N ALA A 25 -3.47 2.83 2.61
CA ALA A 25 -2.16 3.22 3.07
C ALA A 25 -1.18 2.11 2.69
N CYS A 26 -0.05 2.49 2.12
CA CYS A 26 1.07 1.61 1.79
C CYS A 26 2.32 2.06 2.52
N ALA A 27 3.20 1.12 2.77
CA ALA A 27 4.50 1.41 3.35
C ALA A 27 5.40 2.11 2.33
N ILE A 28 6.23 3.05 2.78
CA ILE A 28 7.26 3.68 1.95
C ILE A 28 8.55 2.90 2.15
N CYS A 29 9.10 2.34 1.07
CA CYS A 29 10.37 1.64 1.13
C CYS A 29 11.52 2.64 1.35
N PRO A 30 12.39 2.42 2.36
CA PRO A 30 13.66 3.14 2.44
C PRO A 30 14.43 3.07 1.12
N SER A 31 15.06 4.18 0.71
CA SER A 31 15.90 4.20 -0.50
C SER A 31 17.16 3.35 -0.35
N VAL A 32 17.65 3.19 0.88
CA VAL A 32 18.83 2.40 1.23
C VAL A 32 18.56 1.60 2.50
N MET A 33 18.95 0.33 2.49
CA MET A 33 18.86 -0.55 3.64
C MET A 33 20.03 -1.54 3.64
N GLY A 34 20.76 -1.64 4.76
CA GLY A 34 21.88 -2.59 4.90
C GLY A 34 22.98 -2.42 3.84
N GLY A 35 23.18 -1.20 3.33
CA GLY A 35 24.14 -0.92 2.25
C GLY A 35 23.68 -1.36 0.85
N MET A 36 22.39 -1.65 0.68
CA MET A 36 21.75 -1.98 -0.60
C MET A 36 20.77 -0.89 -0.98
N ASN A 37 20.67 -0.61 -2.28
CA ASN A 37 19.74 0.36 -2.83
C ASN A 37 18.41 -0.31 -3.12
N LEU A 38 17.32 0.43 -2.96
CA LEU A 38 16.00 0.03 -3.43
C LEU A 38 16.06 -0.18 -4.94
N ALA A 39 15.73 -1.40 -5.37
CA ALA A 39 15.67 -1.78 -6.77
C ALA A 39 14.24 -1.70 -7.29
N GLU A 40 13.29 -2.21 -6.51
CA GLU A 40 11.88 -2.27 -6.86
C GLU A 40 11.03 -2.10 -5.61
N GLU A 41 9.92 -1.40 -5.74
CA GLU A 41 8.86 -1.36 -4.74
C GLU A 41 7.51 -1.54 -5.40
N CYS A 42 6.63 -2.31 -4.78
CA CYS A 42 5.25 -2.42 -5.22
C CYS A 42 4.34 -2.80 -4.05
N THR A 43 3.06 -2.45 -4.16
CA THR A 43 2.03 -2.68 -3.16
C THR A 43 1.01 -3.65 -3.73
N GLN A 44 0.76 -4.73 -3.02
CA GLN A 44 -0.32 -5.64 -3.35
C GLN A 44 -1.63 -5.04 -2.83
N THR A 45 -2.59 -4.80 -3.73
CA THR A 45 -3.88 -4.16 -3.42
C THR A 45 -4.97 -5.14 -2.97
N THR A 46 -4.59 -6.35 -2.57
CA THR A 46 -5.51 -7.35 -1.99
C THR A 46 -6.06 -6.87 -0.64
N THR A 47 -7.08 -7.56 -0.12
CA THR A 47 -7.84 -7.19 1.10
C THR A 47 -6.96 -6.86 2.32
N ASP A 48 -5.77 -7.45 2.40
CA ASP A 48 -4.80 -7.29 3.50
C ASP A 48 -3.59 -6.42 3.14
N GLY A 49 -3.69 -5.63 2.06
CA GLY A 49 -2.61 -5.06 1.25
C GLY A 49 -1.25 -4.87 1.92
N PHE A 50 -0.20 -5.36 1.27
CA PHE A 50 1.17 -5.25 1.76
C PHE A 50 2.09 -4.64 0.72
N THR A 51 3.10 -3.90 1.17
CA THR A 51 4.14 -3.35 0.31
C THR A 51 5.36 -4.25 0.35
N THR A 52 5.85 -4.64 -0.83
CA THR A 52 7.10 -5.37 -1.01
C THR A 52 8.18 -4.39 -1.46
N CYS A 53 9.33 -4.45 -0.78
CA CYS A 53 10.53 -3.68 -1.11
C CYS A 53 11.65 -4.66 -1.46
N GLN A 54 12.22 -4.56 -2.66
CA GLN A 54 13.37 -5.34 -3.10
C GLN A 54 14.62 -4.46 -3.13
N TYR A 55 15.69 -4.93 -2.51
CA TYR A 55 16.96 -4.22 -2.42
C TYR A 55 18.09 -5.00 -3.08
N LEU A 56 18.99 -4.29 -3.76
CA LEU A 56 20.15 -4.83 -4.46
C LEU A 56 21.43 -4.04 -4.11
N LYS A 57 22.55 -4.74 -3.90
CA LYS A 57 23.86 -4.09 -3.64
C LYS A 57 24.52 -3.56 -4.91
N SER A 58 24.38 -4.31 -6.00
CA SER A 58 24.83 -4.02 -7.36
C SER A 58 23.76 -4.50 -8.35
N LYS A 59 23.92 -4.30 -9.66
CA LYS A 59 23.00 -4.87 -10.69
C LYS A 59 22.94 -6.42 -10.71
N SER A 60 23.45 -7.11 -9.68
CA SER A 60 23.34 -8.55 -9.46
C SER A 60 23.30 -8.88 -7.96
N LEU A 61 22.97 -10.14 -7.66
CA LEU A 61 22.89 -10.75 -6.32
C LEU A 61 23.96 -10.27 -5.33
N PRO A 62 23.63 -10.19 -4.02
CA PRO A 62 22.39 -10.66 -3.39
C PRO A 62 21.24 -9.64 -3.46
N PHE A 63 20.00 -10.15 -3.48
CA PHE A 63 18.79 -9.35 -3.25
C PHE A 63 18.28 -9.55 -1.82
N ARG A 64 17.58 -8.55 -1.28
CA ARG A 64 16.83 -8.64 -0.02
C ARG A 64 15.40 -8.19 -0.22
N PHE A 65 14.50 -8.82 0.53
CA PHE A 65 13.09 -8.49 0.50
C PHE A 65 12.61 -8.07 1.89
N CYS A 66 11.87 -6.97 1.94
CA CYS A 66 11.09 -6.56 3.09
C CYS A 66 9.62 -6.47 2.68
N GLN A 67 8.75 -6.96 3.54
CA GLN A 67 7.31 -6.84 3.34
C GLN A 67 6.72 -6.11 4.53
N PHE A 68 5.89 -5.11 4.25
CA PHE A 68 5.27 -4.26 5.25
C PHE A 68 3.76 -4.28 5.07
N ASP A 69 3.03 -4.26 6.17
CA ASP A 69 1.57 -4.09 6.15
C ASP A 69 1.16 -2.64 5.80
N THR A 70 -0.15 -2.40 5.72
CA THR A 70 -0.74 -1.08 5.46
C THR A 70 -0.40 -0.02 6.50
N VAL A 71 0.03 -0.41 7.72
CA VAL A 71 0.45 0.52 8.79
C VAL A 71 1.98 0.68 8.85
N GLY A 72 2.69 0.14 7.87
CA GLY A 72 4.13 0.23 7.70
C GLY A 72 4.92 -0.68 8.65
N ALA A 73 4.30 -1.65 9.33
CA ALA A 73 4.99 -2.60 10.19
C ALA A 73 5.46 -3.81 9.38
N ILE A 74 6.63 -4.35 9.73
CA ILE A 74 7.20 -5.49 9.02
C ILE A 74 6.37 -6.76 9.25
N LEU A 75 6.09 -7.47 8.16
CA LEU A 75 5.46 -8.79 8.21
C LEU A 75 6.46 -9.84 8.74
N LYS A 76 5.93 -10.87 9.40
CA LYS A 76 6.75 -11.96 9.96
C LYS A 76 7.52 -12.67 8.84
N GLY A 77 8.81 -12.93 9.06
CA GLY A 77 9.68 -13.62 8.11
C GLY A 77 10.51 -12.70 7.20
N GLY A 78 10.43 -11.37 7.38
CA GLY A 78 11.33 -10.43 6.71
C GLY A 78 12.79 -10.56 7.15
N ASP A 79 13.70 -10.08 6.31
CA ASP A 79 15.14 -10.02 6.64
C ASP A 79 15.37 -9.20 7.93
N PRO A 80 16.24 -9.65 8.85
CA PRO A 80 16.49 -8.94 10.11
C PRO A 80 17.10 -7.53 9.94
N SER A 81 17.58 -7.20 8.74
CA SER A 81 18.09 -5.87 8.40
C SER A 81 16.98 -4.91 7.99
N CYS A 82 15.77 -5.41 7.75
CA CYS A 82 14.62 -4.59 7.46
C CYS A 82 14.21 -3.80 8.72
N PRO A 83 13.84 -2.52 8.57
CA PRO A 83 13.32 -1.74 9.69
C PRO A 83 12.04 -2.39 10.23
N HIS A 84 11.83 -2.33 11.54
CA HIS A 84 10.60 -2.83 12.15
C HIS A 84 9.36 -2.05 11.71
N ARG A 85 9.54 -0.77 11.38
CA ARG A 85 8.48 0.12 10.96
C ARG A 85 8.99 1.18 9.98
N VAL A 86 8.18 1.52 8.98
CA VAL A 86 8.45 2.59 8.02
C VAL A 86 7.30 3.58 7.97
N LYS A 87 7.51 4.72 7.30
CA LYS A 87 6.45 5.68 7.04
C LYS A 87 5.45 5.10 6.04
N THR A 88 4.23 5.61 6.04
CA THR A 88 3.20 5.23 5.06
C THR A 88 2.85 6.38 4.14
N SER A 89 2.32 6.05 2.96
CA SER A 89 1.80 6.97 1.95
C SER A 89 0.41 6.51 1.51
N VAL A 90 -0.35 7.42 0.91
CA VAL A 90 -1.60 7.12 0.19
C VAL A 90 -1.36 6.91 -1.31
N GLN A 91 -0.14 7.18 -1.78
CA GLN A 91 0.27 7.00 -3.17
C GLN A 91 1.01 5.67 -3.28
N CYS A 92 0.27 4.64 -3.68
CA CYS A 92 0.75 3.27 -3.72
C CYS A 92 0.97 2.82 -5.16
N HIS A 93 2.15 2.29 -5.46
CA HIS A 93 2.46 1.70 -6.75
C HIS A 93 2.04 0.22 -6.75
N PRO A 94 1.04 -0.21 -7.53
CA PRO A 94 0.63 -1.61 -7.57
C PRO A 94 1.68 -2.52 -8.23
N CYS A 95 1.74 -3.78 -7.81
CA CYS A 95 2.54 -4.82 -8.47
C CYS A 95 1.85 -5.26 -9.78
N TYR A 96 2.57 -5.27 -10.91
CA TYR A 96 2.07 -5.69 -12.23
C TYR A 96 2.90 -6.81 -12.83
#